data_AF-B7PJD9-F1
#
_entry.id   AF-B7PJD9-F1
#
_cell.length_a   1.000
_cell.length_b   1.000
_cell.length_c   1.000
_cell.angle_alpha   90.00
_cell.angle_beta   90.00
_cell.angle_gamma   90.00
#
_symmetry.space_group_name_H-M   'P 1'
#
loop_
_entity.id
_entity.type
_entity.pdbx_description
1 polymer ?
#
loop_
_entity_poly.entity_id
_entity_poly.type
_entity_poly.pdbx_seq_one_letter_code
_entity_poly.pdbx_strand_id
1 'polypeptide(L)'
;LHCCGANSTGDFHGKIPSSCCENKPTTCDAADAYKITCIDALINKFKEKIVYVGVTGIIICFIEVVGIIFGCCLAQSIKKYEVV
;
A
#
# COMPACT_ATOMS: atom_id res chain seq x y z
N LEU A 1 9.57 5.76 -0.49
CA LEU A 1 9.52 6.31 0.88
C LEU A 1 10.96 6.70 1.23
N HIS A 2 11.25 7.98 1.44
CA HIS A 2 12.60 8.47 1.72
C HIS A 2 12.91 8.24 3.21
N CYS A 3 13.30 7.03 3.57
CA CYS A 3 13.48 6.59 4.96
C CYS A 3 14.66 5.61 5.07
N CYS A 4 15.14 5.37 6.29
CA CYS A 4 16.14 4.34 6.53
C CYS A 4 15.91 3.61 7.85
N GLY A 5 15.96 2.27 7.80
CA GLY A 5 15.76 1.41 8.94
C GLY A 5 14.30 1.29 9.37
N ALA A 6 13.96 0.25 10.12
CA ALA A 6 12.64 0.10 10.72
C ALA A 6 12.48 1.10 11.86
N ASN A 7 13.44 1.14 12.79
CA ASN A 7 13.50 2.05 13.93
C ASN A 7 14.69 3.00 13.86
N SER A 8 15.78 2.61 13.18
CA SER A 8 16.95 3.48 13.01
C SER A 8 17.90 2.97 11.92
N THR A 9 18.85 3.81 11.49
CA THR A 9 19.98 3.38 10.64
C THR A 9 20.84 2.30 11.30
N GLY A 10 20.80 2.19 12.64
CA GLY A 10 21.50 1.17 13.42
C GLY A 10 20.99 -0.26 13.18
N ASP A 11 19.79 -0.41 12.62
CA ASP A 11 19.20 -1.72 12.29
C ASP A 11 20.07 -2.51 11.29
N PHE A 12 20.93 -1.82 10.55
CA PHE A 12 21.84 -2.40 9.57
C PHE A 12 23.25 -2.70 10.12
N HIS A 13 23.51 -2.46 11.41
CA HIS A 13 24.81 -2.71 12.07
C HIS A 13 26.02 -2.16 11.28
N GLY A 14 25.89 -0.94 10.74
CA GLY A 14 26.93 -0.26 9.97
C GLY A 14 27.00 -0.61 8.48
N LYS A 15 26.25 -1.61 8.00
CA LYS A 15 26.14 -1.94 6.57
C LYS A 15 24.87 -1.34 5.96
N ILE A 16 24.83 -0.01 5.90
CA ILE A 16 23.64 0.71 5.42
C ILE A 16 23.49 0.48 3.91
N PRO A 17 22.29 0.07 3.43
CA PRO A 17 22.04 -0.16 2.02
C PRO A 17 22.02 1.16 1.23
N SER A 18 22.40 1.12 -0.04
CA SER A 18 22.39 2.29 -0.92
C SER A 18 21.03 2.96 -1.05
N SER A 19 19.93 2.21 -0.90
CA SER A 19 18.56 2.73 -0.93
C SER A 19 18.23 3.68 0.22
N CYS A 20 19.01 3.67 1.31
CA CYS A 20 18.86 4.59 2.43
C CYS A 20 19.42 5.99 2.17
N CYS A 21 20.15 6.20 1.07
CA CYS A 21 20.70 7.49 0.69
C CYS A 21 20.03 8.01 -0.58
N GLU A 22 20.09 9.32 -0.78
CA GLU A 22 19.66 9.95 -2.02
C GLU A 22 20.56 9.52 -3.18
N ASN A 23 20.00 9.38 -4.39
CA ASN A 23 20.72 8.96 -5.60
C ASN A 23 21.33 7.54 -5.59
N LYS A 24 21.13 6.76 -4.52
CA LYS A 24 21.58 5.36 -4.39
C LYS A 24 23.08 5.17 -4.69
N PRO A 25 23.98 5.87 -3.98
CA PRO A 25 25.42 5.71 -4.14
C PRO A 25 25.87 4.29 -3.82
N THR A 26 27.04 3.90 -4.32
CA THR A 26 27.65 2.59 -4.05
C THR A 26 27.90 2.37 -2.55
N THR A 27 28.20 3.46 -1.84
CA THR A 27 28.40 3.50 -0.38
C THR A 27 27.47 4.55 0.22
N CYS A 28 26.75 4.18 1.28
CA CYS A 28 25.86 5.08 2.00
C CYS A 28 26.31 5.12 3.46
N ASP A 29 26.78 6.29 3.91
CA ASP A 29 27.18 6.49 5.29
C ASP A 29 25.98 6.88 6.16
N ALA A 30 26.08 6.64 7.47
CA ALA A 30 25.03 7.00 8.41
C ALA A 30 24.75 8.52 8.44
N ALA A 31 25.73 9.33 8.06
CA ALA A 31 25.60 10.78 7.93
C ALA A 31 24.64 11.16 6.80
N ASP A 32 24.74 10.48 5.65
CA ASP A 32 24.00 10.78 4.42
C ASP A 32 22.68 10.01 4.31
N ALA A 33 22.48 8.99 5.15
CA ALA A 33 21.25 8.23 5.21
C ALA A 33 20.04 9.08 5.65
N TYR A 34 18.86 8.78 5.11
CA TYR A 34 17.61 9.38 5.55
C TYR A 34 17.41 9.22 7.06
N LYS A 35 17.11 10.34 7.74
CA LYS A 35 16.98 10.37 9.20
C LYS A 35 15.64 9.85 9.72
N ILE A 36 14.61 9.84 8.87
CA ILE A 36 13.30 9.34 9.24
C ILE A 36 13.28 7.80 9.17
N THR A 37 12.71 7.18 10.19
CA THR A 37 12.50 5.74 10.22
C THR A 37 11.45 5.34 9.19
N CYS A 38 11.55 4.14 8.63
CA CYS A 38 10.56 3.69 7.64
C CYS A 38 9.19 3.45 8.26
N ILE A 39 9.11 3.11 9.56
CA ILE A 39 7.84 3.01 10.27
C ILE A 39 7.18 4.39 10.36
N ASP A 40 7.91 5.42 10.80
CA ASP A 40 7.35 6.77 10.94
C ASP A 40 7.00 7.36 9.58
N ALA A 41 7.85 7.18 8.57
CA ALA A 41 7.57 7.65 7.23
C ALA A 41 6.30 7.00 6.66
N LEU A 42 6.10 5.70 6.93
CA LEU A 42 4.92 4.97 6.48
C LEU A 42 3.68 5.47 7.20
N ILE A 43 3.72 5.57 8.53
CA ILE A 43 2.61 6.07 9.35
C ILE A 43 2.24 7.49 8.94
N ASN A 44 3.22 8.37 8.70
CA ASN A 44 2.97 9.74 8.27
C ASN A 44 2.30 9.78 6.90
N LYS A 45 2.75 8.95 5.95
CA LYS A 45 2.09 8.82 4.63
C LYS A 45 0.67 8.26 4.75
N PHE A 46 0.46 7.26 5.60
CA PHE A 46 -0.87 6.74 5.87
C PHE A 46 -1.76 7.80 6.48
N LYS A 47 -1.33 8.51 7.54
CA LYS A 47 -2.10 9.58 8.16
C LYS A 47 -2.49 10.68 7.16
N GLU A 48 -1.58 11.04 6.26
CA GLU A 48 -1.85 12.03 5.20
C GLU A 48 -2.89 11.54 4.16
N LYS A 49 -2.95 10.22 3.89
CA LYS A 49 -3.76 9.64 2.81
C LYS A 49 -4.90 8.74 3.29
N ILE A 50 -5.11 8.59 4.59
CA ILE A 50 -6.07 7.63 5.16
C ILE A 50 -7.50 7.93 4.71
N VAL A 51 -7.85 9.21 4.55
CA VAL A 51 -9.15 9.62 4.02
C VAL A 51 -9.35 9.12 2.59
N TYR A 52 -8.32 9.26 1.74
CA TYR A 52 -8.38 8.78 0.36
C TYR A 52 -8.54 7.26 0.30
N VAL A 53 -7.77 6.52 1.11
CA VAL A 53 -7.88 5.07 1.21
C VAL A 53 -9.30 4.66 1.63
N GLY A 54 -9.87 5.34 2.63
CA GLY A 54 -11.25 5.10 3.08
C GLY A 54 -12.27 5.31 1.96
N VAL A 55 -12.20 6.43 1.24
CA VAL A 55 -13.10 6.72 0.12
C VAL A 55 -12.99 5.66 -0.98
N THR A 56 -11.77 5.26 -1.36
CA THR A 56 -11.58 4.22 -2.38
C THR A 56 -12.17 2.87 -1.95
N GLY A 57 -12.05 2.52 -0.65
CA GLY A 57 -12.66 1.29 -0.12
C GLY A 57 -14.18 1.30 -0.21
N ILE A 58 -14.82 2.43 0.07
CA ILE A 58 -16.28 2.58 -0.06
C ILE A 58 -16.71 2.38 -1.52
N ILE A 59 -15.99 2.98 -2.48
CA ILE A 59 -16.29 2.84 -3.91
C ILE A 59 -16.19 1.37 -4.35
N ILE A 60 -15.14 0.67 -3.93
CA ILE A 60 -14.95 -0.75 -4.24
C ILE A 60 -16.11 -1.58 -3.67
N CYS A 61 -16.51 -1.31 -2.42
CA CYS A 61 -17.63 -2.00 -1.79
C CYS A 61 -18.95 -1.85 -2.57
N PHE A 62 -19.25 -0.65 -3.09
CA PHE A 62 -20.41 -0.45 -3.95
C PHE A 62 -20.33 -1.25 -5.26
N ILE A 63 -19.17 -1.26 -5.91
CA ILE A 63 -18.96 -2.03 -7.15
C ILE A 63 -19.15 -3.52 -6.90
N GLU A 64 -18.65 -4.04 -5.78
CA GLU A 64 -18.81 -5.44 -5.38
C GLU A 64 -20.29 -5.81 -5.18
N VAL A 65 -21.05 -4.98 -4.44
CA VAL A 65 -22.49 -5.20 -4.22
C VAL A 65 -23.26 -5.23 -5.55
N VAL A 66 -22.97 -4.27 -6.44
CA VAL A 66 -23.58 -4.22 -7.78
C VAL A 66 -23.21 -5.48 -8.59
N GLY A 67 -21.96 -5.93 -8.52
CA GLY A 67 -21.50 -7.15 -9.17
C GLY A 67 -22.24 -8.40 -8.67
N ILE A 68 -22.47 -8.51 -7.36
CA ILE A 68 -23.25 -9.61 -6.77
C ILE A 68 -24.69 -9.59 -7.28
N ILE A 69 -25.34 -8.41 -7.28
CA ILE A 69 -26.72 -8.27 -7.77
C ILE A 69 -26.83 -8.74 -9.22
N PHE A 70 -25.95 -8.25 -10.09
CA PHE A 70 -25.95 -8.66 -11.50
C PHE A 70 -25.64 -10.15 -11.69
N GLY A 71 -24.72 -10.71 -10.90
CA GLY A 71 -24.44 -12.15 -10.90
C GLY A 71 -25.69 -12.97 -10.53
N CYS A 72 -26.41 -12.57 -9.49
CA CYS A 72 -27.66 -13.22 -9.09
C CYS A 72 -28.75 -13.11 -10.16
N CYS A 73 -28.92 -11.91 -10.75
CA CYS A 73 -29.88 -11.70 -11.84
C CYS A 73 -29.56 -12.56 -13.07
N LEU A 74 -28.29 -12.64 -13.46
CA LEU A 74 -27.86 -13.47 -14.58
C LEU A 74 -28.11 -14.96 -14.32
N ALA A 75 -27.75 -15.45 -13.13
CA ALA A 75 -27.97 -16.84 -12.73
C ALA A 75 -29.45 -17.23 -12.77
N GLN A 76 -30.35 -16.33 -12.33
CA GLN A 76 -31.78 -16.57 -12.39
C GLN A 76 -32.30 -16.61 -13.84
N SER A 77 -31.79 -15.72 -14.71
CA SER A 77 -32.16 -15.71 -16.12
C SER A 77 -31.74 -17.02 -16.81
N ILE A 78 -30.50 -17.49 -16.61
CA ILE A 78 -30.00 -18.74 -17.20
C ILE A 78 -30.87 -19.93 -16.78
N LYS A 79 -31.17 -20.05 -15.48
CA LYS A 79 -32.05 -21.12 -14.97
C LYS A 79 -33.42 -21.13 -15.62
N LYS A 80 -33.98 -19.95 -15.98
CA LYS A 80 -35.26 -19.87 -16.68
C LYS A 80 -35.17 -20.34 -18.13
N TYR A 81 -34.02 -20.23 -18.79
CA TYR A 81 -33.84 -20.71 -20.17
C TYR A 81 -33.65 -22.24 -20.25
N GLU A 82 -33.10 -22.87 -19.21
CA GLU A 82 -32.89 -24.33 -19.19
C GLU A 82 -34.18 -25.13 -18.93
N VAL A 83 -35.19 -24.49 -18.34
CA VAL A 83 -36.49 -25.12 -18.02
C VAL A 83 -37.57 -24.94 -19.11
N VAL A 84 -37.18 -24.50 -20.30
CA VAL A 84 -38.03 -24.39 -21.51
C VAL A 84 -37.51 -25.35 -22.56
#